data_AF-A0A8T3BUG5-F1
#
_entry.id   AF-A0A8T3BUG5-F1
#
_cell.length_a   1.000
_cell.length_b   1.000
_cell.length_c   1.000
_cell.angle_alpha   90.00
_cell.angle_beta   90.00
_cell.angle_gamma   90.00
#
_symmetry.space_group_name_H-M   'P 1'
#
loop_
_entity.id
_entity.type
_entity.pdbx_description
1 polymer ?
#
loop_
_entity_poly.entity_id
_entity_poly.type
_entity_poly.pdbx_seq_one_letter_code
_entity_poly.pdbx_strand_id
1 'polypeptide(L)'
;MSRSLRAYKRWMKSHGFVYSDALEFVDSIDSGISVRALCDLKEGDLVATIPKSSCLTIRTSGISSVIEDAGLGGFLGLAMALMYERSLGAASPWEGYLQLLPERECVPLVWSLEEVDKLLVGTELHKIIIEDKKFLYEDWKE
;
A
#
# COMPACT_ATOMS: atom_id res chain seq x y z
N MET A 1 -16.73 3.72 13.84
CA MET A 1 -15.63 4.22 12.96
C MET A 1 -14.38 4.44 13.80
N SER A 2 -13.23 3.87 13.41
CA SER A 2 -11.96 4.01 14.15
C SER A 2 -11.37 5.43 14.07
N ARG A 3 -10.39 5.71 14.95
CA ARG A 3 -9.66 6.99 14.93
C ARG A 3 -8.86 7.16 13.63
N SER A 4 -8.21 6.10 13.17
CA SER A 4 -7.40 6.10 11.95
C SER A 4 -8.25 6.37 10.71
N LEU A 5 -9.42 5.72 10.59
CA LEU A 5 -10.32 5.95 9.45
C LEU A 5 -10.88 7.40 9.41
N ARG A 6 -11.13 8.03 10.56
CA ARG A 6 -11.48 9.45 10.64
C ARG A 6 -10.33 10.37 10.19
N ALA A 7 -9.10 10.04 10.55
CA ALA A 7 -7.93 10.79 10.13
C ALA A 7 -7.76 10.69 8.60
N TYR A 8 -7.87 9.48 8.06
CA TYR A 8 -7.81 9.23 6.62
C TYR A 8 -8.88 9.99 5.84
N LYS A 9 -10.15 9.97 6.26
CA LYS A 9 -11.21 10.72 5.56
C LYS A 9 -10.94 12.23 5.53
N ARG A 10 -10.37 12.79 6.60
CA ARG A 10 -9.95 14.21 6.63
C ARG A 10 -8.79 14.48 5.68
N TRP A 11 -7.81 13.57 5.66
CA TRP A 11 -6.67 13.63 4.76
C TRP A 11 -7.10 13.54 3.29
N MET A 12 -7.99 12.62 2.93
CA MET A 12 -8.58 12.51 1.60
C MET A 12 -9.18 13.85 1.17
N LYS A 13 -10.01 14.45 2.03
CA LYS A 13 -10.64 15.74 1.75
C LYS A 13 -9.61 16.85 1.54
N SER A 14 -8.55 16.91 2.35
CA SER A 14 -7.51 17.93 2.19
C SER A 14 -6.67 17.75 0.92
N HIS A 15 -6.62 16.53 0.38
CA HIS A 15 -5.88 16.19 -0.83
C HIS A 15 -6.75 16.20 -2.10
N GLY A 16 -8.02 16.64 -2.00
CA GLY A 16 -8.90 16.80 -3.16
C GLY A 16 -9.54 15.51 -3.66
N PHE A 17 -9.56 14.46 -2.85
CA PHE A 17 -10.32 13.25 -3.17
C PHE A 17 -11.82 13.58 -3.17
N VAL A 18 -12.52 13.05 -4.16
CA VAL A 18 -13.98 13.07 -4.24
C VAL A 18 -14.44 11.63 -4.38
N TYR A 19 -15.41 11.19 -3.58
CA TYR A 19 -16.01 9.87 -3.71
C TYR A 19 -17.53 9.97 -3.57
N SER A 20 -18.24 9.02 -4.16
CA SER A 20 -19.70 9.00 -4.18
C SER A 20 -20.28 8.79 -2.77
N ASP A 21 -21.37 9.49 -2.46
CA ASP A 21 -22.16 9.29 -1.24
C ASP A 21 -22.82 7.89 -1.17
N ALA A 22 -22.79 7.15 -2.29
CA ALA A 22 -23.18 5.74 -2.34
C ALA A 22 -22.15 4.80 -1.69
N LEU A 23 -21.01 5.31 -1.19
CA LEU A 23 -19.94 4.51 -0.61
C LEU A 23 -19.77 4.76 0.88
N GLU A 24 -19.58 3.68 1.61
CA GLU A 24 -19.19 3.69 3.02
C GLU A 24 -17.82 3.02 3.19
N PHE A 25 -16.95 3.67 3.96
CA PHE A 25 -15.72 3.03 4.44
C PHE A 25 -16.01 2.28 5.74
N VAL A 26 -15.69 0.99 5.75
CA VAL A 26 -15.88 0.08 6.87
C VAL A 26 -14.51 -0.29 7.41
N ASP A 27 -14.39 -0.33 8.74
CA ASP A 27 -13.20 -0.81 9.44
C ASP A 27 -13.62 -1.98 10.34
N SER A 28 -13.10 -3.15 10.03
CA SER A 28 -13.44 -4.42 10.68
C SER A 28 -12.18 -5.12 11.17
N ILE A 29 -12.31 -5.85 12.27
CA ILE A 29 -11.19 -6.61 12.85
C ILE A 29 -10.75 -7.72 11.88
N ASP A 30 -11.69 -8.38 11.21
CA ASP A 30 -11.40 -9.58 10.42
C ASP A 30 -10.89 -9.28 9.01
N SER A 31 -11.37 -8.20 8.38
CA SER A 31 -11.06 -7.87 6.97
C SER A 31 -10.32 -6.55 6.81
N GLY A 32 -9.95 -5.88 7.91
CA GLY A 32 -9.35 -4.56 7.88
C GLY A 32 -10.30 -3.52 7.31
N ILE A 33 -9.74 -2.58 6.54
CA ILE A 33 -10.46 -1.46 5.95
C ILE A 33 -10.99 -1.84 4.57
N SER A 34 -12.28 -1.65 4.36
CA SER A 34 -12.96 -1.95 3.10
C SER A 34 -13.93 -0.84 2.70
N VAL A 35 -14.40 -0.89 1.46
CA VAL A 35 -15.44 0.01 0.94
C VAL A 35 -16.68 -0.82 0.61
N ARG A 36 -17.84 -0.34 1.05
CA ARG A 36 -19.15 -0.97 0.84
C ARG A 36 -20.08 0.00 0.11
N ALA A 37 -20.88 -0.52 -0.81
CA ALA A 37 -21.96 0.25 -1.43
C ALA A 37 -23.18 0.35 -0.49
N LEU A 38 -23.75 1.55 -0.39
CA LEU A 38 -24.96 1.85 0.39
C LEU A 38 -26.25 1.70 -0.45
N CYS A 39 -26.11 1.63 -1.76
CA CYS A 39 -27.18 1.39 -2.72
C CYS A 39 -26.64 0.67 -3.95
N ASP A 40 -27.54 0.26 -4.84
CA ASP A 40 -27.17 -0.40 -6.10
C ASP A 40 -26.38 0.57 -6.99
N LEU A 41 -25.18 0.16 -7.38
CA LEU A 41 -24.35 0.83 -8.38
C LEU A 41 -24.49 0.14 -9.74
N LYS A 42 -24.48 0.93 -10.80
CA LYS A 42 -24.52 0.44 -12.18
C LYS A 42 -23.12 0.47 -12.80
N GLU A 43 -22.91 -0.37 -13.81
CA GLU A 43 -21.71 -0.30 -14.62
C GLU A 43 -21.54 1.10 -15.22
N GLY A 44 -20.35 1.68 -15.05
CA GLY A 44 -20.04 3.04 -15.49
C GLY A 44 -20.28 4.14 -14.44
N ASP A 45 -20.88 3.83 -13.28
CA ASP A 45 -21.04 4.81 -12.21
C ASP A 45 -19.67 5.27 -11.65
N LEU A 46 -19.51 6.58 -11.50
CA LEU A 46 -18.29 7.16 -10.94
C LEU A 46 -18.26 6.98 -9.42
N VAL A 47 -17.40 6.08 -8.95
CA VAL A 47 -17.25 5.77 -7.52
C VAL A 47 -16.33 6.75 -6.78
N ALA A 48 -15.22 7.16 -7.40
CA ALA A 48 -14.26 8.07 -6.82
C ALA A 48 -13.37 8.74 -7.89
N THR A 49 -12.86 9.93 -7.55
CA THR A 49 -11.83 10.66 -8.28
C THR A 49 -10.66 10.92 -7.34
N ILE A 50 -9.47 10.45 -7.73
CA ILE A 50 -8.23 10.57 -6.96
C ILE A 50 -7.26 11.47 -7.74
N PRO A 51 -6.87 12.64 -7.22
CA PRO A 51 -5.88 13.49 -7.87
C PRO A 51 -4.53 12.78 -7.97
N LYS A 52 -3.89 12.86 -9.15
CA LYS A 52 -2.58 12.22 -9.37
C LYS A 52 -1.50 12.72 -8.40
N SER A 53 -1.57 13.97 -7.97
CA SER A 53 -0.66 14.56 -6.98
C SER A 53 -0.77 13.92 -5.59
N SER A 54 -1.90 13.28 -5.29
CA SER A 54 -2.12 12.59 -4.02
C SER A 54 -1.63 11.15 -4.03
N CYS A 55 -1.33 10.59 -5.19
CA CYS A 55 -0.76 9.25 -5.30
C CYS A 55 0.70 9.28 -4.83
N LEU A 56 1.08 8.36 -3.93
CA LEU A 56 2.48 8.15 -3.58
C LEU A 56 3.16 7.37 -4.69
N THR A 57 4.12 8.00 -5.36
CA THR A 57 4.91 7.46 -6.46
C THR A 57 6.36 7.92 -6.28
N ILE A 58 7.28 7.35 -7.04
CA ILE A 58 8.67 7.85 -7.11
C ILE A 58 8.67 9.37 -7.38
N ARG A 59 7.89 9.81 -8.38
CA ARG A 59 7.86 11.21 -8.85
C ARG A 59 7.26 12.19 -7.86
N THR A 60 6.29 11.73 -7.07
CA THR A 60 5.59 12.59 -6.12
C THR A 60 6.24 12.59 -4.73
N SER A 61 7.07 11.60 -4.41
CA SER A 61 7.77 11.51 -3.12
C SER A 61 8.78 12.63 -2.90
N GLY A 62 9.05 12.94 -1.63
CA GLY A 62 10.02 13.97 -1.22
C GLY A 62 11.48 13.66 -1.58
N ILE A 63 11.78 12.43 -2.01
CA ILE A 63 13.12 11.99 -2.44
C ILE A 63 13.19 11.60 -3.92
N SER A 64 12.24 12.09 -4.73
CA SER A 64 12.18 11.81 -6.17
C SER A 64 13.52 12.02 -6.89
N SER A 65 14.21 13.15 -6.63
CA SER A 65 15.52 13.45 -7.24
C SER A 65 16.61 12.48 -6.77
N VAL A 66 16.62 12.11 -5.49
CA VAL A 66 17.61 11.17 -4.94
C VAL A 66 17.45 9.78 -5.56
N ILE A 67 16.21 9.33 -5.74
CA ILE A 67 15.91 8.05 -6.40
C ILE A 67 16.34 8.09 -7.87
N GLU A 68 16.09 9.20 -8.56
CA GLU A 68 16.49 9.40 -9.96
C GLU A 68 18.02 9.44 -10.12
N ASP A 69 18.72 10.19 -9.27
CA ASP A 69 20.18 10.30 -9.26
C ASP A 69 20.85 8.95 -8.95
N ALA A 70 20.23 8.14 -8.10
CA ALA A 70 20.67 6.77 -7.81
C ALA A 70 20.35 5.78 -8.94
N GLY A 71 19.64 6.19 -9.99
CA GLY A 71 19.24 5.32 -11.10
C GLY A 71 18.21 4.26 -10.70
N LEU A 72 17.50 4.45 -9.59
CA LEU A 72 16.58 3.47 -9.04
C LEU A 72 15.19 3.59 -9.69
N GLY A 73 14.80 2.53 -10.40
CA GLY A 73 13.52 2.43 -11.09
C GLY A 73 12.56 1.42 -10.45
N GLY A 74 11.38 1.31 -11.04
CA GLY A 74 10.44 0.23 -10.76
C GLY A 74 10.01 0.12 -9.29
N PHE A 75 9.95 -1.11 -8.79
CA PHE A 75 9.52 -1.40 -7.42
C PHE A 75 10.55 -0.95 -6.38
N LEU A 76 11.84 -0.99 -6.69
CA LEU A 76 12.91 -0.62 -5.75
C LEU A 76 12.89 0.88 -5.44
N GLY A 77 12.78 1.72 -6.48
CA GLY A 77 12.59 3.16 -6.27
C GLY A 77 11.31 3.48 -5.50
N LEU A 78 10.21 2.76 -5.76
CA LEU A 78 8.96 2.94 -5.02
C LEU A 78 9.08 2.48 -3.56
N ALA A 79 9.81 1.40 -3.29
CA ALA A 79 10.08 0.93 -1.93
C ALA A 79 10.86 1.98 -1.14
N MET A 80 11.87 2.60 -1.74
CA MET A 80 12.60 3.71 -1.11
C MET A 80 11.71 4.92 -0.85
N ALA A 81 10.88 5.32 -1.81
CA ALA A 81 9.91 6.40 -1.63
C ALA A 81 8.97 6.12 -0.44
N LEU A 82 8.43 4.89 -0.34
CA LEU A 82 7.59 4.46 0.77
C LEU A 82 8.33 4.47 2.12
N MET A 83 9.57 3.97 2.16
CA MET A 83 10.40 3.94 3.37
C MET A 83 10.70 5.37 3.86
N TYR A 84 11.07 6.26 2.95
CA TYR A 84 11.33 7.66 3.27
C TYR A 84 10.09 8.35 3.84
N GLU A 85 8.96 8.26 3.14
CA GLU A 85 7.72 8.90 3.60
C GLU A 85 7.26 8.32 4.95
N ARG A 86 7.40 7.01 5.17
CA ARG A 86 7.15 6.40 6.48
C ARG A 86 8.07 6.92 7.58
N SER A 87 9.34 7.20 7.27
CA SER A 87 10.31 7.71 8.25
C SER A 87 9.98 9.12 8.76
N LEU A 88 9.23 9.90 7.98
CA LEU A 88 8.79 11.26 8.36
C LEU A 88 7.61 11.23 9.35
N GLY A 89 6.88 10.12 9.43
CA GLY A 89 5.66 9.99 10.25
C GLY A 89 4.69 11.13 9.99
N ALA A 90 4.31 11.87 11.04
CA ALA A 90 3.35 12.98 10.97
C ALA A 90 3.76 14.13 10.03
N ALA A 91 5.04 14.24 9.64
CA ALA A 91 5.50 15.23 8.69
C ALA A 91 5.30 14.78 7.22
N SER A 92 5.01 13.50 6.96
CA SER A 92 4.75 13.03 5.60
C SER A 92 3.44 13.60 5.07
N PRO A 93 3.40 14.08 3.81
CA PRO A 93 2.15 14.42 3.14
C PRO A 93 1.20 13.23 3.04
N TRP A 94 1.69 11.99 3.12
CA TRP A 94 0.89 10.76 3.02
C TRP A 94 0.54 10.10 4.36
N GLU A 95 0.82 10.74 5.51
CA GLU A 95 0.57 10.15 6.84
C GLU A 95 -0.88 9.66 7.01
N GLY A 96 -1.84 10.38 6.44
CA GLY A 96 -3.25 9.97 6.44
C GLY A 96 -3.50 8.59 5.85
N TYR A 97 -2.77 8.26 4.78
CA TYR A 97 -2.82 6.98 4.08
C TYR A 97 -1.89 5.94 4.72
N LEU A 98 -0.65 6.31 5.04
CA LEU A 98 0.35 5.39 5.58
C LEU A 98 -0.05 4.79 6.94
N GLN A 99 -0.73 5.56 7.78
CA GLN A 99 -1.25 5.07 9.07
C GLN A 99 -2.38 4.04 8.94
N LEU A 100 -3.01 3.93 7.76
CA LEU A 100 -4.05 2.93 7.51
C LEU A 100 -3.49 1.60 7.03
N LEU A 101 -2.26 1.58 6.51
CA LEU A 101 -1.68 0.36 5.97
C LEU A 101 -1.49 -0.65 7.10
N PRO A 102 -1.83 -1.94 6.86
CA PRO A 102 -1.54 -2.98 7.84
C PRO A 102 -0.03 -3.10 8.03
N GLU A 103 0.38 -3.61 9.20
CA GLU A 103 1.79 -3.89 9.48
C GLU A 103 2.33 -4.99 8.57
N ARG A 104 1.49 -5.97 8.24
CA ARG A 104 1.84 -7.13 7.42
C ARG A 104 0.63 -7.64 6.65
N GLU A 105 0.84 -7.96 5.38
CA GLU A 105 -0.14 -8.68 4.56
C GLU A 105 0.03 -10.19 4.72
N CYS A 106 -1.06 -10.95 4.59
CA CYS A 106 -1.02 -12.41 4.65
C CYS A 106 -0.58 -13.01 3.30
N VAL A 107 0.63 -12.70 2.86
CA VAL A 107 1.23 -13.22 1.62
C VAL A 107 2.38 -14.17 1.92
N PRO A 108 2.53 -15.29 1.19
CA PRO A 108 3.61 -16.27 1.45
C PRO A 108 5.02 -15.69 1.42
N LEU A 109 5.24 -14.59 0.68
CA LEU A 109 6.53 -13.91 0.61
C LEU A 109 7.02 -13.40 1.98
N VAL A 110 6.10 -13.10 2.92
CA VAL A 110 6.46 -12.63 4.27
C VAL A 110 6.44 -13.74 5.33
N TRP A 111 6.14 -14.99 4.95
CA TRP A 111 6.20 -16.13 5.87
C TRP A 111 7.65 -16.54 6.14
N SER A 112 7.88 -17.30 7.21
CA SER A 112 9.16 -17.95 7.45
C SER A 112 9.44 -19.03 6.40
N LEU A 113 10.72 -19.36 6.18
CA LEU A 113 11.09 -20.45 5.26
C LEU A 113 10.50 -21.80 5.72
N GLU A 114 10.42 -22.03 7.03
CA GLU A 114 9.80 -23.24 7.60
C GLU A 114 8.31 -23.33 7.24
N GLU A 115 7.55 -22.23 7.36
CA GLU A 115 6.13 -22.19 6.97
C GLU A 115 5.96 -22.45 5.47
N VAL A 116 6.81 -21.86 4.64
CA VAL A 116 6.79 -22.08 3.19
C VAL A 116 7.05 -23.56 2.86
N ASP A 117 8.10 -24.16 3.44
CA ASP A 117 8.44 -25.57 3.23
C ASP A 117 7.36 -26.53 3.75
N LYS A 118 6.73 -26.19 4.87
CA LYS A 118 5.70 -27.05 5.47
C LYS A 118 4.36 -26.96 4.76
N LEU A 119 3.94 -25.77 4.35
CA LEU A 119 2.57 -25.51 3.88
C LEU A 119 2.44 -25.51 2.37
N LEU A 120 3.52 -25.20 1.63
CA LEU A 120 3.47 -25.03 0.18
C LEU A 120 4.18 -26.13 -0.60
N VAL A 121 4.91 -27.04 0.05
CA VAL A 121 5.64 -28.12 -0.64
C VAL A 121 4.73 -28.89 -1.61
N GLY A 122 5.24 -29.11 -2.82
CA GLY A 122 4.49 -29.76 -3.90
C GLY A 122 3.62 -28.81 -4.74
N THR A 123 3.52 -27.53 -4.37
CA THR A 123 2.94 -26.48 -5.22
C THR A 123 4.02 -25.74 -5.99
N GLU A 124 3.65 -25.12 -7.12
CA GLU A 124 4.58 -24.25 -7.85
C GLU A 124 4.94 -22.99 -7.05
N LEU A 125 4.04 -22.54 -6.17
CA LEU A 125 4.27 -21.37 -5.32
C LEU A 125 5.44 -21.56 -4.35
N HIS A 126 5.70 -22.80 -3.90
CA HIS A 126 6.85 -23.10 -3.06
C HIS A 126 8.18 -22.69 -3.70
N LYS A 127 8.38 -23.07 -4.97
CA LYS A 127 9.58 -22.73 -5.74
C LYS A 127 9.68 -21.22 -5.98
N ILE A 128 8.58 -20.60 -6.41
CA ILE A 128 8.50 -19.17 -6.72
C ILE A 128 8.86 -18.34 -5.49
N ILE A 129 8.29 -18.65 -4.32
CA ILE A 129 8.54 -17.86 -3.10
C ILE A 129 9.98 -18.00 -2.61
N ILE A 130 10.60 -19.18 -2.73
CA ILE A 130 12.01 -19.37 -2.37
C ILE A 130 12.91 -18.51 -3.26
N GLU A 131 12.65 -18.50 -4.56
CA GLU A 131 13.40 -17.72 -5.54
C GLU A 131 13.18 -16.21 -5.34
N ASP A 132 11.94 -15.75 -5.19
CA ASP A 132 11.60 -14.34 -4.93
C ASP A 132 12.24 -13.84 -3.63
N LYS A 133 12.25 -14.65 -2.56
CA LYS A 133 12.92 -14.29 -1.30
C LYS A 133 14.42 -14.14 -1.48
N LYS A 134 15.04 -14.97 -2.32
CA LYS A 134 16.46 -14.89 -2.63
C LYS A 134 16.77 -13.59 -3.37
N PHE A 135 16.02 -13.28 -4.44
CA PHE A 135 16.21 -12.04 -5.20
C PHE A 135 15.98 -10.80 -4.33
N LEU A 136 14.93 -10.79 -3.50
CA LEU A 136 14.68 -9.68 -2.58
C LEU A 136 15.85 -9.44 -1.60
N TYR A 137 16.51 -10.50 -1.15
CA TYR A 137 17.66 -10.39 -0.25
C TYR A 137 18.93 -9.94 -0.97
N GLU A 138 19.10 -10.32 -2.23
CA GLU A 138 20.17 -9.82 -3.10
C GLU A 138 19.97 -8.33 -3.36
N ASP A 139 18.76 -7.91 -3.78
CA ASP A 139 18.39 -6.50 -4.00
C ASP A 139 18.57 -5.63 -2.73
N TRP A 140 18.37 -6.19 -1.53
CA TRP A 140 18.56 -5.46 -0.28
C TRP A 140 20.04 -5.24 0.09
N LYS A 141 20.93 -6.12 -0.39
CA LYS A 141 22.36 -6.10 -0.04
C LYS A 141 23.18 -5.20 -0.95
N GLU A 142 22.74 -5.02 -2.18
CA GLU A 142 23.34 -4.12 -3.18
C GLU A 142 23.06 -2.65 -2.84
#